data_AF-A0A7Y3GEB0-F1
#
_entry.id   AF-A0A7Y3GEB0-F1
#
_cell.length_a   1.000
_cell.length_b   1.000
_cell.length_c   1.000
_cell.angle_alpha   90.00
_cell.angle_beta   90.00
_cell.angle_gamma   90.00
#
_symmetry.space_group_name_H-M   'P 1'
#
loop_
_entity.id
_entity.type
_entity.pdbx_description
1 polymer ?
#
loop_
_entity_poly.entity_id
_entity_poly.type
_entity_poly.pdbx_seq_one_letter_code
_entity_poly.pdbx_strand_id
1 'polypeptide(L)'
;YSDSNKDGGIVSSLWGLYRAQEALTRVGDTAGVDVTFFHGRGGTISRGAGPTHRFLRALPPGSVRHGIRLTEQGETISQKYANIITAEYHLELLLAGSAGAALATAAGQAPPDGLERLMDRVANTSRDTYRALLTGDGFIDYFRQATPIDVIEQSRIGSRPPRRSGRPTISDLRAIPWVFAWSQARVFLSGWFGLGAGLAELAADDPAGHTRLLEHAFDWPPLHYIISNAATSVASSDEEIMGWYAELADGGDRSGAILESIIAERRQTIAALESIYGGPLDERRPNHARTLDLRRPGLTLVHRLQVNQLRRWRAADEDAAEAMIPELLLTVNAIAGGLGATG
;
A
#
# COMPACT_ATOMS: atom_id res chain seq x y z
N TYR A 1 8.87 -5.95 0.90
CA TYR A 1 7.91 -4.89 0.57
C TYR A 1 6.62 -5.05 1.36
N SER A 2 5.78 -6.04 1.08
CA SER A 2 4.46 -6.16 1.74
C SER A 2 4.53 -6.33 3.25
N ASP A 3 5.45 -7.16 3.77
CA ASP A 3 5.66 -7.31 5.23
C ASP A 3 6.12 -5.99 5.87
N SER A 4 7.13 -5.34 5.29
CA SER A 4 7.60 -4.02 5.75
C SER A 4 6.48 -2.97 5.72
N ASN A 5 5.60 -3.03 4.71
CA ASN A 5 4.47 -2.13 4.57
C ASN A 5 3.39 -2.35 5.63
N LYS A 6 3.14 -3.61 6.01
CA LYS A 6 2.27 -3.97 7.14
C LYS A 6 2.81 -3.42 8.46
N ASP A 7 4.13 -3.39 8.63
CA ASP A 7 4.74 -3.07 9.92
C ASP A 7 5.04 -1.57 10.13
N GLY A 8 5.09 -0.77 9.06
CA GLY A 8 5.50 0.65 9.15
C GLY A 8 4.87 1.60 8.13
N GLY A 9 3.91 1.16 7.33
CA GLY A 9 3.29 2.00 6.28
C GLY A 9 4.21 2.25 5.08
N ILE A 10 3.66 2.95 4.07
CA ILE A 10 4.28 3.03 2.74
C ILE A 10 5.58 3.81 2.71
N VAL A 11 5.66 4.93 3.43
CA VAL A 11 6.84 5.80 3.40
C VAL A 11 8.01 5.10 4.07
N SER A 12 7.82 4.67 5.32
CA SER A 12 8.86 3.99 6.09
C SER A 12 9.32 2.69 5.42
N SER A 13 8.39 1.93 4.86
CA SER A 13 8.73 0.65 4.22
C SER A 13 9.55 0.83 2.94
N LEU A 14 9.11 1.70 2.02
CA LEU A 14 9.81 1.91 0.75
C LEU A 14 11.14 2.65 0.96
N TRP A 15 11.16 3.68 1.82
CA TRP A 15 12.37 4.42 2.13
C TRP A 15 13.39 3.58 2.92
N GLY A 16 12.93 2.83 3.92
CA GLY A 16 13.79 1.90 4.66
C GLY A 16 14.41 0.84 3.76
N LEU A 17 13.64 0.29 2.81
CA LEU A 17 14.17 -0.65 1.81
C LEU A 17 15.17 0.02 0.86
N TYR A 18 14.95 1.28 0.47
CA TYR A 18 15.91 2.05 -0.33
C TYR A 18 17.24 2.19 0.41
N ARG A 19 17.22 2.68 1.66
CA ARG A 19 18.42 2.88 2.48
C ARG A 19 19.15 1.57 2.80
N ALA A 20 18.41 0.50 3.05
CA ALA A 20 19.00 -0.82 3.28
C ALA A 20 19.72 -1.36 2.04
N GLN A 21 19.10 -1.26 0.86
CA GLN A 21 19.71 -1.67 -0.41
C GLN A 21 20.93 -0.82 -0.76
N GLU A 22 20.87 0.49 -0.50
CA GLU A 22 21.99 1.39 -0.70
C GLU A 22 23.19 1.00 0.20
N ALA A 23 22.94 0.77 1.49
CA ALA A 23 23.98 0.34 2.43
C ALA A 23 24.58 -1.03 2.06
N LEU A 24 23.74 -2.00 1.69
CA LEU A 24 24.20 -3.34 1.29
C LEU A 24 24.99 -3.30 -0.01
N THR A 25 24.61 -2.46 -0.97
CA THR A 25 25.38 -2.24 -2.20
C THR A 25 26.79 -1.73 -1.87
N ARG A 26 26.91 -0.71 -1.00
CA ARG A 26 28.23 -0.19 -0.57
C ARG A 26 29.09 -1.24 0.13
N VAL A 27 28.49 -2.07 0.98
CA VAL A 27 29.19 -3.18 1.65
C VAL A 27 29.70 -4.19 0.62
N GLY A 28 28.86 -4.55 -0.36
CA GLY A 28 29.24 -5.42 -1.48
C GLY A 28 30.42 -4.86 -2.28
N ASP A 29 30.32 -3.60 -2.71
CA ASP A 29 31.39 -2.89 -3.43
C ASP A 29 32.71 -2.90 -2.64
N THR A 30 32.67 -2.62 -1.34
CA THR A 30 33.86 -2.61 -0.46
C THR A 30 34.48 -4.00 -0.31
N ALA A 31 33.63 -5.04 -0.26
CA ALA A 31 34.05 -6.42 -0.10
C ALA A 31 34.41 -7.13 -1.42
N GLY A 32 34.21 -6.48 -2.58
CA GLY A 32 34.35 -7.13 -3.89
C GLY A 32 33.32 -8.24 -4.12
N VAL A 33 32.13 -8.11 -3.54
CA VAL A 33 31.02 -9.07 -3.65
C VAL A 33 29.90 -8.49 -4.48
N ASP A 34 29.53 -9.19 -5.55
CA ASP A 34 28.40 -8.87 -6.40
C ASP A 34 27.08 -9.11 -5.65
N VAL A 35 26.39 -8.03 -5.27
CA VAL A 35 25.10 -8.10 -4.57
C VAL A 35 23.95 -8.06 -5.58
N THR A 36 23.11 -9.09 -5.57
CA THR A 36 21.84 -9.12 -6.32
C THR A 36 20.66 -9.13 -5.36
N PHE A 37 19.75 -8.16 -5.49
CA PHE A 37 18.54 -8.10 -4.69
C PHE A 37 17.42 -8.95 -5.29
N PHE A 38 16.77 -9.77 -4.46
CA PHE A 38 15.55 -10.49 -4.82
C PHE A 38 14.32 -9.76 -4.28
N HIS A 39 13.58 -9.12 -5.19
CA HIS A 39 12.42 -8.29 -4.84
C HIS A 39 11.14 -9.12 -4.74
N GLY A 40 10.73 -9.42 -3.51
CA GLY A 40 9.38 -9.91 -3.17
C GLY A 40 8.34 -8.79 -3.22
N ARG A 41 8.08 -8.25 -4.41
CA ARG A 41 7.07 -7.18 -4.62
C ARG A 41 5.67 -7.78 -4.53
N GLY A 42 4.74 -7.05 -3.90
CA GLY A 42 3.32 -7.43 -3.91
C GLY A 42 2.65 -7.26 -5.27
N GLY A 43 1.41 -7.75 -5.40
CA GLY A 43 0.60 -7.56 -6.61
C GLY A 43 -0.08 -6.19 -6.66
N THR A 44 -0.26 -5.54 -5.51
CA THR A 44 -1.03 -4.29 -5.34
C THR A 44 -0.22 -3.18 -4.68
N ILE A 45 -0.69 -1.95 -4.83
CA ILE A 45 -0.03 -0.75 -4.29
C ILE A 45 0.03 -0.77 -2.76
N SER A 46 -1.04 -1.19 -2.09
CA SER A 46 -1.06 -1.36 -0.62
C SER A 46 -0.19 -2.51 -0.12
N ARG A 47 0.34 -3.35 -1.01
CA ARG A 47 1.40 -4.33 -0.74
C ARG A 47 2.80 -3.80 -1.06
N GLY A 48 2.94 -2.49 -1.29
CA GLY A 48 4.19 -1.80 -1.65
C GLY A 48 4.57 -1.96 -3.12
N ALA A 49 3.63 -2.31 -3.98
CA ALA A 49 3.84 -2.37 -5.42
C ALA A 49 3.52 -1.03 -6.10
N GLY A 50 3.82 -0.94 -7.38
CA GLY A 50 3.55 0.20 -8.24
C GLY A 50 4.00 -0.13 -9.67
N PRO A 51 3.82 0.78 -10.64
CA PRO A 51 4.21 0.53 -12.02
C PRO A 51 5.68 0.11 -12.12
N THR A 52 5.95 -1.00 -12.81
CA THR A 52 7.29 -1.63 -12.84
C THR A 52 8.39 -0.65 -13.29
N HIS A 53 8.14 0.17 -14.32
CA HIS A 53 9.14 1.14 -14.78
C HIS A 53 9.49 2.21 -13.72
N ARG A 54 8.52 2.65 -12.90
CA ARG A 54 8.79 3.62 -11.82
C ARG A 54 9.54 2.96 -10.67
N PHE A 55 9.15 1.72 -10.34
CA PHE A 55 9.85 0.92 -9.35
C PHE A 55 11.33 0.78 -9.69
N LEU A 56 11.66 0.37 -10.92
CA LEU A 56 13.04 0.19 -11.37
C LEU A 56 13.85 1.48 -11.29
N ARG A 57 13.25 2.61 -11.70
CA ARG A 57 13.90 3.94 -11.61
C ARG A 57 14.09 4.42 -10.17
N ALA A 58 13.26 3.96 -9.23
CA ALA A 58 13.30 4.35 -7.82
C ALA A 58 14.31 3.55 -6.99
N LEU A 59 14.91 2.49 -7.56
CA LEU A 59 15.93 1.71 -6.87
C LEU A 59 17.21 2.55 -6.65
N PRO A 60 17.95 2.32 -5.54
CA PRO A 60 19.15 3.08 -5.26
C PRO A 60 20.24 2.81 -6.31
N PRO A 61 21.10 3.79 -6.62
CA PRO A 61 22.23 3.61 -7.54
C PRO A 61 23.06 2.37 -7.18
N GLY A 62 23.47 1.61 -8.20
CA GLY A 62 24.28 0.39 -8.03
C GLY A 62 23.49 -0.88 -7.73
N SER A 63 22.26 -0.78 -7.19
CA SER A 63 21.51 -1.97 -6.75
C SER A 63 21.06 -2.91 -7.88
N VAL A 64 21.05 -2.46 -9.13
CA VAL A 64 20.69 -3.27 -10.30
C VAL A 64 21.91 -3.74 -11.12
N ARG A 65 23.13 -3.41 -10.69
CA ARG A 65 24.37 -3.65 -11.46
C ARG A 65 24.57 -5.12 -11.80
N HIS A 66 24.24 -6.02 -10.88
CA HIS A 66 24.41 -7.47 -11.02
C HIS A 66 23.09 -8.18 -11.34
N GLY A 67 22.25 -7.52 -12.13
CA GLY A 67 20.95 -8.02 -12.57
C GLY A 67 19.81 -7.74 -11.58
N ILE A 68 18.60 -8.04 -12.03
CA ILE A 68 17.38 -7.92 -11.23
C ILE A 68 16.71 -9.28 -11.07
N ARG A 69 16.28 -9.58 -9.85
CA ARG A 69 15.40 -10.72 -9.58
C ARG A 69 14.14 -10.21 -8.92
N LEU A 70 12.98 -10.55 -9.49
CA LEU A 70 11.68 -10.13 -8.98
C LEU A 70 10.71 -11.30 -8.86
N THR A 71 9.83 -11.22 -7.87
CA THR A 71 8.71 -12.15 -7.75
C THR A 71 7.56 -11.64 -8.61
N GLU A 72 7.12 -12.45 -9.57
CA GLU A 72 5.83 -12.27 -10.22
C GLU A 72 4.74 -12.98 -9.41
N GLN A 73 3.72 -12.23 -9.01
CA GLN A 73 2.65 -12.76 -8.17
C GLN A 73 1.67 -13.56 -9.02
N GLY A 74 1.20 -14.70 -8.51
CA GLY A 74 0.37 -15.65 -9.25
C GLY A 74 -0.88 -15.01 -9.86
N GLU A 75 -1.52 -14.11 -9.11
CA GLU A 75 -2.70 -13.37 -9.52
C GLU A 75 -2.46 -12.42 -10.72
N THR A 76 -1.19 -12.04 -10.97
CA THR A 76 -0.82 -11.14 -12.08
C THR A 76 -0.32 -11.89 -13.31
N ILE A 77 -0.03 -13.20 -13.20
CA ILE A 77 0.60 -13.98 -14.29
C ILE A 77 -0.27 -13.96 -15.54
N SER A 78 -1.57 -14.22 -15.39
CA SER A 78 -2.47 -14.26 -16.55
C SER A 78 -2.56 -12.89 -17.24
N GLN A 79 -2.74 -11.82 -16.46
CA GLN A 79 -2.79 -10.46 -17.01
C GLN A 79 -1.51 -10.08 -17.77
N LYS A 80 -0.35 -10.49 -17.26
CA LYS A 80 0.94 -10.09 -17.84
C LYS A 80 1.42 -11.00 -18.96
N TYR A 81 1.16 -12.30 -18.89
CA TYR A 81 1.85 -13.29 -19.72
C TYR A 81 0.94 -14.28 -20.44
N ALA A 82 -0.39 -14.19 -20.31
CA ALA A 82 -1.30 -15.12 -21.00
C ALA A 82 -1.43 -14.87 -22.51
N ASN A 83 -1.05 -13.68 -23.00
CA ASN A 83 -1.03 -13.38 -24.43
C ASN A 83 0.34 -12.80 -24.82
N ILE A 84 0.75 -13.03 -26.07
CA ILE A 84 2.08 -12.65 -26.56
C ILE A 84 2.30 -11.13 -26.48
N ILE A 85 1.27 -10.34 -26.78
CA ILE A 85 1.37 -8.87 -26.80
C ILE A 85 1.67 -8.32 -25.40
N THR A 86 0.96 -8.77 -24.38
CA THR A 86 1.22 -8.34 -23.00
C THR A 86 2.53 -8.92 -22.47
N ALA A 87 2.86 -10.16 -22.83
CA ALA A 87 4.11 -10.79 -22.43
C ALA A 87 5.32 -10.01 -22.96
N GLU A 88 5.32 -9.68 -24.25
CA GLU A 88 6.35 -8.87 -24.91
C GLU A 88 6.46 -7.50 -24.24
N TYR A 89 5.35 -6.78 -24.11
CA TYR A 89 5.32 -5.48 -23.44
C TYR A 89 5.94 -5.52 -22.03
N HIS A 90 5.61 -6.53 -21.23
CA HIS A 90 6.13 -6.63 -19.86
C HIS A 90 7.61 -7.03 -19.80
N LEU A 91 8.09 -7.86 -20.74
CA LEU A 91 9.51 -8.19 -20.86
C LEU A 91 10.32 -6.99 -21.34
N GLU A 92 9.84 -6.25 -22.33
CA GLU A 92 10.45 -5.01 -22.81
C GLU A 92 10.51 -3.97 -21.69
N LEU A 93 9.43 -3.79 -20.93
CA LEU A 93 9.39 -2.86 -19.81
C LEU A 93 10.44 -3.20 -18.74
N LEU A 94 10.64 -4.49 -18.46
CA LEU A 94 11.63 -4.96 -17.51
C LEU A 94 13.06 -4.74 -18.04
N LEU A 95 13.31 -5.10 -19.29
CA LEU A 95 14.61 -4.94 -19.93
C LEU A 95 14.99 -3.46 -20.01
N ALA A 96 14.12 -2.61 -20.56
CA ALA A 96 14.34 -1.18 -20.70
C ALA A 96 14.49 -0.48 -19.35
N GLY A 97 13.65 -0.82 -18.37
CA GLY A 97 13.72 -0.23 -17.04
C GLY A 97 14.99 -0.62 -16.28
N SER A 98 15.43 -1.89 -16.40
CA SER A 98 16.66 -2.37 -15.76
C SER A 98 17.90 -1.76 -16.40
N ALA A 99 17.93 -1.68 -17.74
CA ALA A 99 18.99 -1.00 -18.48
C ALA A 99 19.06 0.49 -18.13
N GLY A 100 17.92 1.18 -18.07
CA GLY A 100 17.84 2.58 -17.68
C GLY A 100 18.37 2.84 -16.27
N ALA A 101 18.02 2.00 -15.29
CA ALA A 101 18.54 2.10 -13.93
C ALA A 101 20.05 1.83 -13.83
N ALA A 102 20.56 0.88 -14.62
CA ALA A 102 22.00 0.61 -14.70
C ALA A 102 22.76 1.78 -15.34
N LEU A 103 22.24 2.38 -16.41
CA LEU A 103 22.84 3.54 -17.07
C LEU A 103 22.82 4.79 -16.19
N ALA A 104 21.73 5.03 -15.45
CA ALA A 104 21.65 6.12 -14.48
C ALA A 104 22.74 6.02 -13.40
N THR A 105 23.00 4.79 -12.92
CA THR A 105 24.11 4.50 -12.00
C THR A 105 25.45 4.79 -12.65
N ALA A 106 25.69 4.30 -13.88
CA ALA A 106 26.95 4.51 -14.60
C ALA A 106 27.23 5.99 -14.90
N ALA A 107 26.18 6.79 -15.08
CA ALA A 107 26.27 8.24 -15.26
C ALA A 107 26.58 9.01 -13.96
N GLY A 108 26.68 8.33 -12.81
CA GLY A 108 27.00 8.95 -11.53
C GLY A 108 25.87 9.85 -10.99
N GLN A 109 24.61 9.57 -11.34
CA GLN A 109 23.47 10.33 -10.82
C GLN A 109 23.36 10.11 -9.30
N ALA A 110 23.76 11.12 -8.54
CA ALA A 110 23.62 11.16 -7.09
C ALA A 110 22.21 11.66 -6.70
N PRO A 111 21.67 11.23 -5.54
CA PRO A 111 20.48 11.85 -4.98
C PRO A 111 20.73 13.35 -4.75
N PRO A 112 19.72 14.22 -4.91
CA PRO A 112 19.91 15.65 -4.65
C PRO A 112 20.32 15.91 -3.20
N ASP A 113 21.26 16.83 -3.02
CA ASP A 113 21.94 17.05 -1.73
C ASP A 113 20.97 17.26 -0.57
N GLY A 114 21.07 16.43 0.47
CA GLY A 114 20.31 16.59 1.70
C GLY A 114 18.85 16.11 1.65
N LEU A 115 18.30 15.75 0.49
CA LEU A 115 16.93 15.21 0.41
C LEU A 115 16.78 13.88 1.14
N GLU A 116 17.83 13.04 1.15
CA GLU A 116 17.80 11.78 1.87
C GLU A 116 17.60 11.97 3.38
N ARG A 117 18.22 13.01 3.97
CA ARG A 117 18.03 13.33 5.40
C ARG A 117 16.63 13.82 5.70
N LEU A 118 16.03 14.58 4.78
CA LEU A 118 14.63 15.00 4.90
C LEU A 118 13.70 13.78 4.81
N MET A 119 13.95 12.87 3.88
CA MET A 119 13.21 11.61 3.78
C MET A 119 13.41 10.70 4.99
N ASP A 120 14.61 10.63 5.58
CA ASP A 120 14.85 9.91 6.82
C ASP A 120 13.94 10.44 7.95
N ARG A 121 13.76 11.77 8.06
CA ARG A 121 12.83 12.40 9.01
C ARG A 121 11.38 12.02 8.71
N VAL A 122 10.89 12.27 7.49
CA VAL A 122 9.51 11.95 7.07
C VAL A 122 9.20 10.47 7.29
N ALA A 123 10.13 9.58 6.97
CA ALA A 123 9.96 8.13 7.14
C ALA A 123 9.89 7.69 8.61
N ASN A 124 10.61 8.37 9.51
CA ASN A 124 10.54 8.09 10.95
C ASN A 124 9.19 8.54 11.52
N THR A 125 8.78 9.78 11.29
CA THR A 125 7.48 10.31 11.73
C THR A 125 6.32 9.49 11.17
N SER A 126 6.39 9.14 9.87
CA SER A 126 5.39 8.28 9.22
C SER A 126 5.27 6.92 9.91
N ARG A 127 6.41 6.29 10.23
CA ARG A 127 6.44 5.00 10.93
C ARG A 127 5.84 5.10 12.32
N ASP A 128 6.21 6.12 13.07
CA ASP A 128 5.83 6.27 14.46
C ASP A 128 4.33 6.60 14.57
N THR A 129 3.81 7.43 13.65
CA THR A 129 2.37 7.68 13.49
C THR A 129 1.61 6.40 13.14
N TYR A 130 2.10 5.63 12.16
CA TYR A 130 1.50 4.36 11.76
C TYR A 130 1.47 3.36 12.92
N ARG A 131 2.58 3.22 13.65
CA ARG A 131 2.68 2.32 14.80
C ARG A 131 1.80 2.76 15.95
N ALA A 132 1.70 4.06 16.23
CA ALA A 132 0.83 4.59 17.27
C ALA A 132 -0.63 4.17 17.05
N LEU A 133 -1.12 4.20 15.81
CA LEU A 133 -2.43 3.66 15.46
C LEU A 133 -2.52 2.15 15.74
N LEU A 134 -1.56 1.37 15.23
CA LEU A 134 -1.59 -0.10 15.36
C LEU A 134 -1.48 -0.61 16.79
N THR A 135 -0.76 0.12 17.64
CA THR A 135 -0.58 -0.20 19.07
C THR A 135 -1.60 0.49 19.97
N GLY A 136 -2.50 1.30 19.40
CA GLY A 136 -3.56 1.97 20.14
C GLY A 136 -4.54 0.96 20.77
N ASP A 137 -5.11 1.34 21.92
CA ASP A 137 -6.09 0.49 22.61
C ASP A 137 -7.29 0.19 21.71
N GLY A 138 -7.73 -1.07 21.71
CA GLY A 138 -8.87 -1.54 20.91
C GLY A 138 -8.64 -1.63 19.39
N PHE A 139 -7.45 -1.27 18.86
CA PHE A 139 -7.20 -1.28 17.41
C PHE A 139 -7.39 -2.67 16.77
N ILE A 140 -6.94 -3.73 17.44
CA ILE A 140 -7.06 -5.11 16.92
C ILE A 140 -8.53 -5.51 16.79
N ASP A 141 -9.34 -5.22 17.81
CA ASP A 141 -10.76 -5.55 17.83
C ASP A 141 -11.51 -4.74 16.78
N TYR A 142 -11.21 -3.43 16.69
CA TYR A 142 -11.70 -2.57 15.63
C TYR A 142 -11.34 -3.11 14.25
N PHE A 143 -10.08 -3.49 14.00
CA PHE A 143 -9.67 -4.07 12.72
C PHE A 143 -10.46 -5.35 12.39
N ARG A 144 -10.66 -6.25 13.36
CA ARG A 144 -11.38 -7.50 13.12
C ARG A 144 -12.86 -7.26 12.81
N GLN A 145 -13.48 -6.25 13.43
CA GLN A 145 -14.90 -5.97 13.26
C GLN A 145 -15.17 -5.03 12.08
N ALA A 146 -14.37 -3.98 11.89
CA ALA A 146 -14.50 -3.00 10.82
C ALA A 146 -13.93 -3.49 9.47
N THR A 147 -13.51 -4.75 9.36
CA THR A 147 -13.09 -5.36 8.10
C THR A 147 -13.64 -6.78 7.98
N PRO A 148 -13.72 -7.37 6.77
CA PRO A 148 -14.13 -8.76 6.58
C PRO A 148 -12.98 -9.76 6.78
N ILE A 149 -12.01 -9.47 7.67
CA ILE A 149 -10.84 -10.35 7.85
C ILE A 149 -11.23 -11.75 8.30
N ASP A 150 -12.26 -11.88 9.12
CA ASP A 150 -12.86 -13.13 9.57
C ASP A 150 -13.41 -13.96 8.40
N VAL A 151 -14.13 -13.35 7.46
CA VAL A 151 -14.57 -14.02 6.21
C VAL A 151 -13.39 -14.43 5.34
N ILE A 152 -12.38 -13.57 5.23
CA ILE A 152 -11.14 -13.86 4.49
C ILE A 152 -10.39 -15.04 5.13
N GLU A 153 -10.42 -15.17 6.46
CA GLU A 153 -9.82 -16.30 7.20
C GLU A 153 -10.58 -17.63 6.93
N GLN A 154 -11.88 -17.59 6.67
CA GLN A 154 -12.69 -18.76 6.25
C GLN A 154 -12.42 -19.19 4.80
N SER A 155 -11.89 -18.26 4.02
CA SER A 155 -11.64 -18.48 2.61
C SER A 155 -10.45 -19.43 2.39
N ARG A 156 -10.70 -20.58 1.76
CA ARG A 156 -9.63 -21.47 1.25
C ARG A 156 -8.93 -20.90 0.01
N ILE A 157 -9.07 -19.60 -0.30
CA ILE A 157 -8.54 -18.94 -1.50
C ILE A 157 -7.00 -18.89 -1.52
N GLY A 158 -6.32 -19.10 -0.39
CA GLY A 158 -4.86 -19.23 -0.33
C GLY A 158 -4.39 -20.65 0.01
N SER A 159 -3.28 -21.10 -0.59
CA SER A 159 -2.61 -22.38 -0.23
C SER A 159 -1.99 -22.39 1.19
N ARG A 160 -2.13 -21.28 1.91
CA ARG A 160 -1.28 -20.87 3.01
C ARG A 160 -2.18 -20.25 4.08
N PRO A 161 -2.13 -20.70 5.35
CA PRO A 161 -3.00 -20.17 6.39
C PRO A 161 -2.80 -18.66 6.56
N PRO A 162 -3.85 -17.90 6.91
CA PRO A 162 -3.79 -16.44 7.06
C PRO A 162 -2.86 -16.01 8.22
N ARG A 163 -2.64 -16.91 9.18
CA ARG A 163 -1.81 -16.72 10.37
C ARG A 163 -0.56 -17.62 10.34
N ARG A 164 0.50 -17.21 11.04
CA ARG A 164 1.73 -18.01 11.18
C ARG A 164 1.60 -19.05 12.30
N SER A 165 1.06 -18.67 13.45
CA SER A 165 0.97 -19.49 14.67
C SER A 165 -0.45 -19.65 15.22
N GLY A 166 -1.44 -18.93 14.66
CA GLY A 166 -2.86 -19.00 15.04
C GLY A 166 -3.27 -18.02 16.14
N ARG A 167 -2.36 -17.17 16.62
CA ARG A 167 -2.62 -16.17 17.67
C ARG A 167 -3.32 -14.95 17.07
N PRO A 168 -4.29 -14.31 17.76
CA PRO A 168 -5.02 -13.14 17.27
C PRO A 168 -4.23 -11.82 17.34
N THR A 169 -3.02 -11.74 16.78
CA THR A 169 -2.18 -10.52 16.76
C THR A 169 -1.83 -10.05 15.34
N ILE A 170 -1.49 -8.76 15.16
CA ILE A 170 -0.98 -8.20 13.88
C ILE A 170 0.35 -8.84 13.46
N SER A 171 1.20 -9.19 14.43
CA SER A 171 2.49 -9.86 14.16
C SER A 171 2.31 -11.26 13.58
N ASP A 172 1.22 -11.94 13.96
CA ASP A 172 0.89 -13.28 13.48
C ASP A 172 0.13 -13.27 12.15
N LEU A 173 -0.56 -12.18 11.84
CA LEU A 173 -1.27 -11.99 10.58
C LEU A 173 -0.31 -11.76 9.41
N ARG A 174 -0.50 -12.51 8.33
CA ARG A 174 0.31 -12.34 7.11
C ARG A 174 -0.05 -11.03 6.38
N ALA A 175 0.91 -10.51 5.61
CA ALA A 175 0.75 -9.26 4.87
C ALA A 175 -0.41 -9.27 3.86
N ILE A 176 -0.70 -10.42 3.25
CA ILE A 176 -1.78 -10.56 2.27
C ILE A 176 -3.17 -10.34 2.91
N PRO A 177 -3.59 -11.13 3.92
CA PRO A 177 -4.87 -10.91 4.60
C PRO A 177 -5.00 -9.50 5.20
N TRP A 178 -3.90 -8.95 5.75
CA TRP A 178 -3.87 -7.59 6.29
C TRP A 178 -4.26 -6.55 5.24
N VAL A 179 -3.58 -6.54 4.10
CA VAL A 179 -3.84 -5.56 3.04
C VAL A 179 -5.21 -5.79 2.43
N PHE A 180 -5.57 -7.06 2.20
CA PHE A 180 -6.82 -7.42 1.55
C PHE A 180 -8.04 -6.97 2.38
N ALA A 181 -8.02 -7.18 3.70
CA ALA A 181 -9.08 -6.75 4.60
C ALA A 181 -9.29 -5.22 4.57
N TRP A 182 -8.21 -4.44 4.63
CA TRP A 182 -8.31 -2.97 4.53
C TRP A 182 -8.72 -2.46 3.16
N SER A 183 -8.38 -3.17 2.07
CA SER A 183 -8.88 -2.85 0.73
C SER A 183 -10.38 -3.13 0.60
N GLN A 184 -10.87 -4.23 1.16
CA GLN A 184 -12.30 -4.56 1.18
C GLN A 184 -13.13 -3.50 1.93
N ALA A 185 -12.61 -2.97 3.05
CA ALA A 185 -13.26 -1.89 3.80
C ALA A 185 -13.01 -0.48 3.22
N ARG A 186 -12.43 -0.38 2.01
CA ARG A 186 -12.07 0.88 1.33
C ARG A 186 -11.19 1.83 2.14
N VAL A 187 -10.43 1.32 3.12
CA VAL A 187 -9.47 2.11 3.90
C VAL A 187 -8.12 2.18 3.18
N PHE A 188 -7.61 1.05 2.65
CA PHE A 188 -6.27 0.95 2.05
C PHE A 188 -5.13 1.43 2.97
N LEU A 189 -5.27 1.19 4.28
CA LEU A 189 -4.51 1.82 5.37
C LEU A 189 -2.99 1.88 5.13
N SER A 190 -2.35 0.75 4.85
CA SER A 190 -0.89 0.66 4.68
C SER A 190 -0.35 1.37 3.43
N GLY A 191 -1.21 1.77 2.50
CA GLY A 191 -0.78 2.39 1.25
C GLY A 191 -0.65 3.91 1.30
N TRP A 192 -1.06 4.56 2.39
CA TRP A 192 -1.00 6.03 2.51
C TRP A 192 -0.86 6.55 3.95
N PHE A 193 -1.33 5.82 4.97
CA PHE A 193 -1.35 6.30 6.34
C PHE A 193 0.07 6.61 6.85
N GLY A 194 0.24 7.79 7.46
CA GLY A 194 1.48 8.32 7.99
C GLY A 194 2.23 9.23 7.02
N LEU A 195 1.86 9.30 5.73
CA LEU A 195 2.48 10.25 4.79
C LEU A 195 2.11 11.69 5.15
N GLY A 196 0.84 11.96 5.42
CA GLY A 196 0.34 13.28 5.80
C GLY A 196 1.02 13.78 7.07
N ALA A 197 1.07 12.94 8.10
CA ALA A 197 1.78 13.22 9.35
C ALA A 197 3.26 13.55 9.13
N GLY A 198 3.98 12.71 8.39
CA GLY A 198 5.41 12.91 8.15
C GLY A 198 5.73 14.19 7.39
N LEU A 199 4.92 14.56 6.39
CA LEU A 199 5.11 15.80 5.64
C LEU A 199 4.75 17.03 6.48
N ALA A 200 3.68 16.97 7.28
CA ALA A 200 3.27 18.10 8.11
C ALA A 200 4.25 18.38 9.25
N GLU A 201 4.81 17.35 9.90
CA GLU A 201 5.86 17.53 10.90
C GLU A 201 7.10 18.18 10.27
N LEU A 202 7.51 17.73 9.08
CA LEU A 202 8.61 18.37 8.37
C LEU A 202 8.29 19.83 8.03
N ALA A 203 7.06 20.13 7.62
CA ALA A 203 6.63 21.50 7.31
C ALA A 203 6.63 22.40 8.56
N ALA A 204 6.31 21.87 9.73
CA ALA A 204 6.31 22.62 10.99
C ALA A 204 7.74 22.88 11.50
N ASP A 205 8.60 21.87 11.47
CA ASP A 205 9.96 21.94 12.02
C ASP A 205 10.98 22.59 11.07
N ASP A 206 10.83 22.36 9.77
CA ASP A 206 11.75 22.82 8.73
C ASP A 206 10.99 23.19 7.44
N PRO A 207 10.32 24.37 7.41
CA PRO A 207 9.53 24.80 6.26
C PRO A 207 10.35 24.86 4.95
N ALA A 208 11.62 25.27 5.03
CA ALA A 208 12.50 25.36 3.87
C ALA A 208 12.87 23.96 3.33
N GLY A 209 13.20 23.02 4.22
CA GLY A 209 13.42 21.63 3.87
C GLY A 209 12.17 20.97 3.28
N HIS A 210 11.00 21.22 3.86
CA HIS A 210 9.72 20.75 3.31
C HIS A 210 9.50 21.25 1.88
N THR A 211 9.59 22.56 1.63
CA THR A 211 9.45 23.12 0.28
C THR A 211 10.43 22.49 -0.70
N ARG A 212 11.71 22.38 -0.31
CA ARG A 212 12.74 21.76 -1.14
C ARG A 212 12.44 20.29 -1.45
N LEU A 213 11.92 19.53 -0.48
CA LEU A 213 11.53 18.14 -0.70
C LEU A 213 10.40 18.06 -1.74
N LEU A 214 9.39 18.92 -1.63
CA LEU A 214 8.24 18.91 -2.54
C LEU A 214 8.61 19.36 -3.97
N GLU A 215 9.55 20.30 -4.13
CA GLU A 215 10.07 20.70 -5.45
C GLU A 215 10.64 19.52 -6.25
N HIS A 216 11.19 18.52 -5.54
CA HIS A 216 11.75 17.32 -6.15
C HIS A 216 10.78 16.12 -6.17
N ALA A 217 9.50 16.32 -5.85
CA ALA A 217 8.52 15.24 -5.72
C ALA A 217 8.34 14.41 -6.98
N PHE A 218 8.52 14.99 -8.18
CA PHE A 218 8.37 14.28 -9.46
C PHE A 218 9.70 13.97 -10.16
N ASP A 219 10.75 14.72 -9.84
CA ASP A 219 12.06 14.62 -10.50
C ASP A 219 12.99 13.63 -9.80
N TRP A 220 12.89 13.47 -8.48
CA TRP A 220 13.66 12.48 -7.75
C TRP A 220 12.88 11.14 -7.70
N PRO A 221 13.35 10.09 -8.40
CA PRO A 221 12.57 8.87 -8.60
C PRO A 221 12.04 8.16 -7.34
N PRO A 222 12.81 7.97 -6.24
CA PRO A 222 12.30 7.30 -5.05
C PRO A 222 11.16 8.07 -4.38
N LEU A 223 11.25 9.41 -4.29
CA LEU A 223 10.18 10.23 -3.76
C LEU A 223 8.94 10.18 -4.67
N HIS A 224 9.13 10.32 -5.98
CA HIS A 224 8.03 10.22 -6.94
C HIS A 224 7.32 8.87 -6.86
N TYR A 225 8.06 7.78 -6.65
CA TYR A 225 7.46 6.46 -6.48
C TYR A 225 6.60 6.36 -5.22
N ILE A 226 7.08 6.88 -4.08
CA ILE A 226 6.31 6.92 -2.82
C ILE A 226 5.04 7.77 -3.00
N ILE A 227 5.18 9.01 -3.49
CA ILE A 227 4.06 9.95 -3.69
C ILE A 227 3.01 9.38 -4.65
N SER A 228 3.44 8.82 -5.79
CA SER A 228 2.52 8.24 -6.77
C SER A 228 1.71 7.07 -6.19
N ASN A 229 2.37 6.20 -5.41
CA ASN A 229 1.71 5.06 -4.80
C ASN A 229 0.72 5.53 -3.72
N ALA A 230 1.13 6.45 -2.85
CA ALA A 230 0.27 7.00 -1.82
C ALA A 230 -0.95 7.71 -2.41
N ALA A 231 -0.76 8.53 -3.45
CA ALA A 231 -1.84 9.20 -4.15
C ALA A 231 -2.82 8.20 -4.79
N THR A 232 -2.34 7.08 -5.31
CA THR A 232 -3.21 6.05 -5.91
C THR A 232 -4.00 5.31 -4.83
N SER A 233 -3.33 5.01 -3.72
CA SER A 233 -3.94 4.31 -2.59
C SER A 233 -5.02 5.15 -1.91
N VAL A 234 -4.74 6.43 -1.63
CA VAL A 234 -5.70 7.31 -0.96
C VAL A 234 -6.88 7.66 -1.88
N ALA A 235 -6.64 7.82 -3.19
CA ALA A 235 -7.73 8.02 -4.15
C ALA A 235 -8.66 6.80 -4.26
N SER A 236 -8.14 5.59 -4.00
CA SER A 236 -8.95 4.37 -3.97
C SER A 236 -9.76 4.23 -2.66
N SER A 237 -9.39 4.98 -1.63
CA SER A 237 -10.08 4.99 -0.34
C SER A 237 -11.38 5.80 -0.38
N ASP A 238 -12.36 5.45 0.46
CA ASP A 238 -13.70 6.07 0.43
C ASP A 238 -14.26 6.26 1.84
N GLU A 239 -14.29 7.51 2.31
CA GLU A 239 -14.65 7.88 3.69
C GLU A 239 -16.08 7.45 4.07
N GLU A 240 -17.04 7.55 3.14
CA GLU A 240 -18.42 7.12 3.40
C GLU A 240 -18.48 5.60 3.62
N ILE A 241 -17.80 4.84 2.76
CA ILE A 241 -17.76 3.38 2.88
C ILE A 241 -16.98 2.94 4.12
N MET A 242 -15.88 3.62 4.47
CA MET A 242 -15.17 3.36 5.73
C MET A 242 -16.13 3.45 6.93
N GLY A 243 -17.01 4.45 6.94
CA GLY A 243 -18.06 4.60 7.96
C GLY A 243 -18.99 3.40 8.04
N TRP A 244 -19.50 2.89 6.90
CA TRP A 244 -20.39 1.72 6.89
C TRP A 244 -19.75 0.46 7.49
N TYR A 245 -18.46 0.25 7.25
CA TYR A 245 -17.75 -0.88 7.86
C TYR A 245 -17.44 -0.62 9.33
N ALA A 246 -17.11 0.61 9.71
CA ALA A 246 -16.86 0.97 11.11
C ALA A 246 -18.10 0.79 12.00
N GLU A 247 -19.31 0.94 11.45
CA GLU A 247 -20.57 0.62 12.14
C GLU A 247 -20.72 -0.86 12.51
N LEU A 248 -19.90 -1.76 11.97
CA LEU A 248 -19.87 -3.17 12.37
C LEU A 248 -19.08 -3.40 13.67
N ALA A 249 -18.37 -2.38 14.17
CA ALA A 249 -17.51 -2.50 15.33
C ALA A 249 -18.20 -2.10 16.64
N ASP A 250 -18.31 -3.05 17.56
CA ASP A 250 -18.86 -2.90 18.90
C ASP A 250 -17.81 -2.29 19.84
N GLY A 251 -17.55 -0.99 19.69
CA GLY A 251 -16.53 -0.29 20.51
C GLY A 251 -16.90 1.12 20.96
N GLY A 252 -18.11 1.60 20.65
CA GLY A 252 -18.59 2.94 21.02
C GLY A 252 -17.57 4.03 20.68
N ASP A 253 -17.27 4.88 21.65
CA ASP A 253 -16.33 6.01 21.51
C ASP A 253 -14.92 5.59 21.07
N ARG A 254 -14.46 4.37 21.41
CA ARG A 254 -13.12 3.89 21.03
C ARG A 254 -13.03 3.59 19.53
N SER A 255 -14.02 2.88 18.98
CA SER A 255 -14.10 2.64 17.53
C SER A 255 -14.23 3.95 16.76
N GLY A 256 -15.01 4.91 17.31
CA GLY A 256 -15.12 6.25 16.76
C GLY A 256 -13.79 7.01 16.73
N ALA A 257 -13.02 6.96 17.81
CA ALA A 257 -11.70 7.61 17.88
C ALA A 257 -10.68 7.00 16.89
N ILE A 258 -10.70 5.68 16.69
CA ILE A 258 -9.84 5.01 15.71
C ILE A 258 -10.22 5.44 14.29
N LEU A 259 -11.52 5.42 13.96
CA LEU A 259 -12.00 5.88 12.65
C LEU A 259 -11.63 7.35 12.42
N GLU A 260 -11.83 8.23 13.41
CA GLU A 260 -11.48 9.65 13.27
C GLU A 260 -9.97 9.84 13.07
N SER A 261 -9.13 9.07 13.76
CA SER A 261 -7.68 9.09 13.52
C SER A 261 -7.32 8.71 12.07
N ILE A 262 -7.97 7.68 11.52
CA ILE A 262 -7.82 7.28 10.11
C ILE A 262 -8.28 8.39 9.16
N ILE A 263 -9.45 8.97 9.41
CA ILE A 263 -10.01 10.00 8.55
C ILE A 263 -9.19 11.31 8.63
N ALA A 264 -8.73 11.71 9.81
CA ALA A 264 -7.89 12.87 9.99
C ALA A 264 -6.58 12.74 9.21
N GLU A 265 -5.89 11.60 9.32
CA GLU A 265 -4.67 11.34 8.55
C GLU A 265 -4.95 11.27 7.05
N ARG A 266 -6.12 10.77 6.63
CA ARG A 266 -6.55 10.76 5.23
C ARG A 266 -6.68 12.17 4.68
N ARG A 267 -7.37 13.06 5.40
CA ARG A 267 -7.54 14.48 5.02
C ARG A 267 -6.19 15.17 4.90
N GLN A 268 -5.29 14.95 5.86
CA GLN A 268 -3.94 15.52 5.86
C GLN A 268 -3.09 14.99 4.69
N THR A 269 -3.19 13.70 4.39
CA THR A 269 -2.51 13.08 3.25
C THR A 269 -3.02 13.63 1.93
N ILE A 270 -4.35 13.79 1.76
CA ILE A 270 -4.94 14.39 0.55
C ILE A 270 -4.45 15.83 0.38
N ALA A 271 -4.50 16.65 1.44
CA ALA A 271 -4.04 18.05 1.37
C ALA A 271 -2.57 18.16 0.97
N ALA A 272 -1.70 17.33 1.54
CA ALA A 272 -0.29 17.30 1.19
C ALA A 272 -0.07 16.89 -0.28
N LEU A 273 -0.79 15.87 -0.74
CA LEU A 273 -0.70 15.42 -2.13
C LEU A 273 -1.27 16.45 -3.12
N GLU A 274 -2.38 17.09 -2.83
CA GLU A 274 -2.95 18.15 -3.67
C GLU A 274 -2.03 19.36 -3.76
N SER A 275 -1.32 19.69 -2.68
CA SER A 275 -0.24 20.69 -2.71
C SER A 275 0.88 20.28 -3.67
N ILE A 276 1.34 19.03 -3.62
CA ILE A 276 2.38 18.49 -4.51
C ILE A 276 1.94 18.47 -5.97
N TYR A 277 0.71 18.00 -6.24
CA TYR A 277 0.15 17.93 -7.59
C TYR A 277 -0.36 19.29 -8.12
N GLY A 278 -0.40 20.32 -7.28
CA GLY A 278 -0.83 21.68 -7.63
C GLY A 278 -2.35 21.81 -7.87
N GLY A 279 -3.18 21.02 -7.18
CA GLY A 279 -4.65 21.07 -7.29
C GLY A 279 -5.32 19.75 -6.91
N PRO A 280 -6.67 19.67 -7.04
CA PRO A 280 -7.44 18.49 -6.69
C PRO A 280 -6.92 17.21 -7.35
N LEU A 281 -6.82 16.12 -6.59
CA LEU A 281 -6.18 14.89 -7.08
C LEU A 281 -6.93 14.26 -8.25
N ASP A 282 -8.25 14.37 -8.29
CA ASP A 282 -9.11 13.87 -9.35
C ASP A 282 -8.91 14.64 -10.66
N GLU A 283 -8.75 15.96 -10.59
CA GLU A 283 -8.41 16.83 -11.73
C GLU A 283 -6.98 16.60 -12.24
N ARG A 284 -6.02 16.45 -11.31
CA ARG A 284 -4.61 16.24 -11.65
C ARG A 284 -4.30 14.81 -12.11
N ARG A 285 -5.21 13.85 -11.84
CA ARG A 285 -5.06 12.44 -12.22
C ARG A 285 -6.34 11.89 -12.88
N PRO A 286 -6.76 12.46 -14.03
CA PRO A 286 -8.09 12.22 -14.61
C PRO A 286 -8.31 10.77 -15.05
N ASN A 287 -7.26 10.07 -15.51
CA ASN A 287 -7.38 8.65 -15.89
C ASN A 287 -7.69 7.76 -14.68
N HIS A 288 -7.13 8.10 -13.51
CA HIS A 288 -7.40 7.36 -12.28
C HIS A 288 -8.80 7.67 -11.77
N ALA A 289 -9.17 8.96 -11.72
CA ALA A 289 -10.51 9.41 -11.34
C ALA A 289 -11.61 8.74 -12.20
N ARG A 290 -11.48 8.82 -13.53
CA ARG A 290 -12.42 8.20 -14.47
C ARG A 290 -12.59 6.70 -14.24
N THR A 291 -11.49 5.99 -13.96
CA THR A 291 -11.54 4.55 -13.69
C THR A 291 -12.32 4.24 -12.42
N LEU A 292 -12.11 5.02 -11.36
CA LEU A 292 -12.84 4.86 -10.11
C LEU A 292 -14.32 5.22 -10.26
N ASP A 293 -14.63 6.31 -10.95
CA ASP A 293 -16.01 6.78 -11.10
C ASP A 293 -16.87 5.83 -11.93
N LEU A 294 -16.31 5.21 -12.96
CA LEU A 294 -16.99 4.15 -13.72
C LEU A 294 -17.37 2.94 -12.86
N ARG A 295 -16.59 2.65 -11.82
CA ARG A 295 -16.79 1.48 -10.94
C ARG A 295 -17.60 1.82 -9.70
N ARG A 296 -17.66 3.10 -9.32
CA ARG A 296 -18.25 3.58 -8.07
C ARG A 296 -19.70 3.09 -7.87
N PRO A 297 -20.65 3.23 -8.82
CA PRO A 297 -22.03 2.80 -8.59
C PRO A 297 -22.14 1.31 -8.27
N GLY A 298 -21.42 0.45 -9.02
CA GLY A 298 -21.40 -0.99 -8.78
C GLY A 298 -20.75 -1.36 -7.45
N LEU A 299 -19.58 -0.76 -7.15
CA LEU A 299 -18.88 -0.99 -5.89
C LEU A 299 -19.72 -0.57 -4.68
N THR A 300 -20.36 0.60 -4.72
CA THR A 300 -21.24 1.09 -3.65
C THR A 300 -22.34 0.06 -3.32
N LEU A 301 -23.00 -0.52 -4.33
CA LEU A 301 -24.02 -1.55 -4.12
C LEU A 301 -23.44 -2.81 -3.45
N VAL A 302 -22.30 -3.30 -3.95
CA VAL A 302 -21.67 -4.51 -3.41
C VAL A 302 -21.15 -4.29 -1.98
N HIS A 303 -20.61 -3.12 -1.66
CA HIS A 303 -20.19 -2.79 -0.29
C HIS A 303 -21.38 -2.76 0.68
N ARG A 304 -22.50 -2.13 0.32
CA ARG A 304 -23.72 -2.16 1.15
C ARG A 304 -24.21 -3.59 1.38
N LEU A 305 -24.19 -4.40 0.33
CA LEU A 305 -24.55 -5.82 0.42
C LEU A 305 -23.61 -6.56 1.37
N GLN A 306 -22.29 -6.39 1.22
CA GLN A 306 -21.30 -7.05 2.08
C GLN A 306 -21.46 -6.64 3.55
N VAL A 307 -21.61 -5.35 3.85
CA VAL A 307 -21.81 -4.86 5.23
C VAL A 307 -23.06 -5.50 5.86
N ASN A 308 -24.17 -5.57 5.13
CA ASN A 308 -25.39 -6.21 5.61
C ASN A 308 -25.25 -7.73 5.77
N GLN A 309 -24.51 -8.40 4.88
CA GLN A 309 -24.23 -9.83 5.01
C GLN A 309 -23.32 -10.11 6.21
N LEU A 310 -22.26 -9.33 6.42
CA LEU A 310 -21.36 -9.45 7.57
C LEU A 310 -22.12 -9.30 8.88
N ARG A 311 -22.99 -8.28 8.99
CA ARG A 311 -23.82 -8.04 10.18
C ARG A 311 -24.71 -9.24 10.50
N ARG A 312 -25.40 -9.79 9.50
CA ARG A 312 -26.25 -10.98 9.66
C ARG A 312 -25.44 -12.22 10.02
N TRP A 313 -24.32 -12.44 9.34
CA TRP A 313 -23.46 -13.60 9.53
C TRP A 313 -22.84 -13.65 10.92
N ARG A 314 -22.34 -12.51 11.43
CA ARG A 314 -21.76 -12.42 12.78
C ARG A 314 -22.78 -12.58 13.91
N ALA A 315 -24.06 -12.37 13.62
CA ALA A 315 -25.16 -12.54 14.57
C ALA A 315 -25.89 -13.89 14.44
N ALA A 316 -25.54 -14.69 13.42
CA ALA A 316 -26.16 -15.98 13.17
C ALA A 316 -25.61 -17.07 14.11
N ASP A 317 -26.40 -18.13 14.31
CA ASP A 317 -25.89 -19.37 14.89
C ASP A 317 -24.92 -20.07 13.93
N GLU A 318 -24.20 -21.09 14.41
CA GLU A 318 -23.11 -21.73 13.68
C GLU A 318 -23.57 -22.32 12.32
N ASP A 319 -24.70 -23.03 12.30
CA ASP A 319 -25.23 -23.67 11.10
C ASP A 319 -25.68 -22.63 10.05
N ALA A 320 -26.40 -21.59 10.47
CA ALA A 320 -26.81 -20.52 9.56
C ALA A 320 -25.60 -19.69 9.09
N ALA A 321 -24.61 -19.48 9.96
CA ALA A 321 -23.38 -18.78 9.60
C ALA A 321 -22.58 -19.55 8.53
N GLU A 322 -22.46 -20.87 8.65
CA GLU A 322 -21.78 -21.70 7.65
C GLU A 322 -22.46 -21.63 6.28
N ALA A 323 -23.79 -21.66 6.24
CA ALA A 323 -24.58 -21.56 5.02
C ALA A 323 -24.40 -20.21 4.27
N MET A 324 -24.02 -19.14 4.97
CA MET A 324 -23.83 -17.80 4.38
C MET A 324 -22.43 -17.56 3.79
N ILE A 325 -21.44 -18.40 4.11
CA ILE A 325 -20.04 -18.22 3.68
C ILE A 325 -19.90 -18.10 2.15
N PRO A 326 -20.54 -18.94 1.31
CA PRO A 326 -20.38 -18.85 -0.14
C PRO A 326 -20.81 -17.49 -0.72
N GLU A 327 -21.91 -16.91 -0.22
CA GLU A 327 -22.40 -15.61 -0.68
C GLU A 327 -21.47 -14.47 -0.22
N LEU A 328 -20.97 -14.55 1.01
CA LEU A 328 -19.98 -13.61 1.53
C LEU A 328 -18.71 -13.61 0.69
N LEU A 329 -18.19 -14.79 0.34
CA LEU A 329 -17.02 -14.92 -0.52
C LEU A 329 -17.26 -14.37 -1.94
N LEU A 330 -18.50 -14.45 -2.45
CA LEU A 330 -18.86 -13.81 -3.72
C LEU A 330 -18.72 -12.29 -3.64
N THR A 331 -19.20 -11.66 -2.56
CA THR A 331 -19.04 -10.21 -2.37
C THR A 331 -17.57 -9.80 -2.23
N VAL A 332 -16.77 -10.61 -1.51
CA VAL A 332 -15.32 -10.39 -1.37
C VAL A 332 -14.64 -10.41 -2.73
N ASN A 333 -14.96 -11.39 -3.57
CA ASN A 333 -14.41 -11.50 -4.93
C ASN A 333 -14.90 -10.38 -5.84
N ALA A 334 -16.17 -9.98 -5.76
CA ALA A 334 -16.72 -8.90 -6.56
C ALA A 334 -16.07 -7.54 -6.23
N ILE A 335 -15.87 -7.24 -4.95
CA ILE A 335 -15.15 -6.03 -4.50
C ILE A 335 -13.69 -6.09 -4.94
N ALA A 336 -13.01 -7.23 -4.77
CA ALA A 336 -11.61 -7.41 -5.18
C ALA A 336 -11.44 -7.16 -6.69
N GLY A 337 -12.30 -7.77 -7.51
CA GLY A 337 -12.32 -7.59 -8.96
C GLY A 337 -12.64 -6.16 -9.38
N GLY A 338 -13.60 -5.52 -8.70
CA GLY A 338 -13.96 -4.12 -8.95
C GLY A 338 -12.83 -3.15 -8.58
N LEU A 339 -12.13 -3.35 -7.46
CA LEU A 339 -11.03 -2.48 -7.05
C LEU A 339 -9.74 -2.75 -7.82
N GLY A 340 -9.62 -3.91 -8.49
CA GLY A 340 -8.34 -4.40 -9.00
C GLY A 340 -7.33 -4.64 -7.87
N ALA A 341 -7.82 -4.78 -6.64
CA ALA A 341 -7.03 -5.06 -5.45
C ALA A 341 -7.10 -6.56 -5.18
N THR A 342 -5.97 -7.23 -5.34
CA THR A 342 -5.80 -8.62 -4.97
C THR A 342 -5.20 -8.74 -3.58
N GLY A 343 -5.67 -9.74 -2.84
CA GLY A 343 -4.95 -10.31 -1.70
C GLY A 343 -3.76 -11.09 -2.20
#